data_AF-A0A139AC63-F1
#
_entry.id   AF-A0A139AC63-F1
#
_cell.length_a   1.000
_cell.length_b   1.000
_cell.length_c   1.000
_cell.angle_alpha   90.00
_cell.angle_beta   90.00
_cell.angle_gamma   90.00
#
_symmetry.space_group_name_H-M   'P 1'
#
loop_
_entity.id
_entity.type
_entity.pdbx_description
1 polymer ?
#
loop_
_entity_poly.entity_id
_entity_poly.type
_entity_poly.pdbx_seq_one_letter_code
_entity_poly.pdbx_strand_id
1 'polypeptide(L)'
;ELRARTVPFPSVRLNSSTIINFFPTSKLPDDTSNAPTNLNHFCVVVDLTIPSELIVSGHFTVEEIVQPPCKRFGARGDGTSLYVRDPDGNEVEVRYYPWNPDDTVQKVQF
;
A
#
# COMPACT_ATOMS: atom_id res chain seq x y z
N GLU A 1 -8.21 12.07 -16.17
CA GLU A 1 -6.98 11.98 -17.00
C GLU A 1 -6.54 10.54 -17.24
N LEU A 2 -6.27 9.70 -16.22
CA LEU A 2 -5.94 8.28 -16.43
C LEU A 2 -7.03 7.51 -17.20
N ARG A 3 -8.31 7.60 -16.78
CA ARG A 3 -9.43 6.98 -17.51
C ARG A 3 -9.59 7.50 -18.95
N ALA A 4 -9.10 8.71 -19.22
CA ALA A 4 -9.08 9.32 -20.54
C ALA A 4 -7.79 8.99 -21.34
N ARG A 5 -6.86 8.21 -20.76
CA ARG A 5 -5.57 7.80 -21.34
C ARG A 5 -4.67 8.94 -21.81
N THR A 6 -4.80 10.12 -21.20
CA THR A 6 -3.97 11.29 -21.55
C THR A 6 -2.61 11.30 -20.86
N VAL A 7 -2.35 10.35 -19.96
CA VAL A 7 -1.08 10.15 -19.24
C VAL A 7 -0.62 8.69 -19.37
N PRO A 8 0.70 8.42 -19.35
CA PRO A 8 1.23 7.08 -19.65
C PRO A 8 0.99 6.05 -18.54
N PHE A 9 0.77 6.49 -17.30
CA PHE A 9 0.55 5.62 -16.14
C PHE A 9 -0.17 6.36 -14.99
N PRO A 10 -0.83 5.64 -14.06
CA PRO A 10 -1.28 6.19 -12.79
C PRO A 10 -0.09 6.56 -11.90
N SER A 11 -0.23 7.68 -11.19
CA SER A 11 0.66 8.07 -10.10
C SER A 11 -0.17 8.39 -8.86
N VAL A 12 0.28 7.92 -7.70
CA VAL A 12 -0.29 8.27 -6.39
C VAL A 12 0.76 9.07 -5.62
N ARG A 13 0.38 10.24 -5.12
CA ARG A 13 1.23 11.03 -4.22
C ARG A 13 0.87 10.70 -2.78
N LEU A 14 1.85 10.26 -2.00
CA LEU A 14 1.67 9.98 -0.57
C LEU A 14 1.91 11.22 0.29
N ASN A 15 2.91 12.03 -0.06
CA ASN A 15 3.21 13.30 0.61
C ASN A 15 3.97 14.24 -0.35
N SER A 16 4.44 15.39 0.15
CA SER A 16 5.16 16.39 -0.67
C SER A 16 6.43 15.87 -1.35
N SER A 17 7.04 14.80 -0.81
CA SER A 17 8.31 14.23 -1.26
C SER A 17 8.22 12.79 -1.78
N THR A 18 7.04 12.15 -1.73
CA THR A 18 6.90 10.72 -2.04
C THR A 18 5.74 10.48 -3.00
N ILE A 19 6.04 9.77 -4.10
CA ILE A 19 5.08 9.32 -5.10
C ILE A 19 5.32 7.84 -5.43
N ILE A 20 4.26 7.15 -5.84
CA ILE A 20 4.30 5.79 -6.39
C ILE A 20 3.74 5.86 -7.82
N ASN A 21 4.48 5.32 -8.79
CA ASN A 21 4.04 5.18 -10.18
C ASN A 21 3.71 3.72 -10.45
N PHE A 22 2.54 3.47 -11.05
CA PHE A 22 2.07 2.14 -11.36
C PHE A 22 2.29 1.86 -12.84
N PHE A 23 3.17 0.92 -13.19
CA PHE A 23 3.39 0.56 -14.58
C PHE A 23 2.66 -0.74 -14.92
N PRO A 24 1.91 -0.80 -16.04
CA PRO A 24 1.30 -2.05 -16.46
C PRO A 24 2.40 -3.06 -16.81
N THR A 25 2.16 -4.33 -16.50
CA THR A 25 3.11 -5.42 -16.75
C THR A 25 3.50 -5.55 -18.23
N SER A 26 2.62 -5.15 -19.16
CA SER A 26 2.91 -5.08 -20.60
C SER A 26 3.99 -4.08 -21.01
N LYS A 27 4.45 -3.23 -20.08
CA LYS A 27 5.57 -2.30 -20.27
C LYS A 27 6.88 -2.81 -19.67
N LEU A 28 6.87 -3.95 -18.97
CA LEU A 28 8.07 -4.61 -18.49
C LEU A 28 8.75 -5.37 -19.64
N PRO A 29 10.09 -5.53 -19.62
CA PRO A 29 10.80 -6.34 -20.61
C PRO A 29 10.27 -7.78 -20.65
N ASP A 30 10.20 -8.39 -21.84
CA ASP A 30 9.62 -9.73 -22.05
C ASP A 30 10.23 -10.84 -21.16
N ASP A 31 11.47 -10.69 -20.69
CA ASP A 31 12.13 -11.66 -19.80
C ASP A 31 11.59 -11.67 -18.36
N THR A 32 10.84 -10.63 -17.98
CA THR A 32 10.27 -10.49 -16.63
C THR A 32 8.98 -11.29 -16.46
N SER A 33 8.40 -11.80 -17.55
CA SER A 33 7.17 -12.59 -17.57
C SER A 33 7.24 -13.88 -16.73
N ASN A 34 8.46 -14.38 -16.47
CA ASN A 34 8.73 -15.50 -15.57
C ASN A 34 9.68 -15.13 -14.40
N ALA A 35 10.00 -13.85 -14.22
CA ALA A 35 10.82 -13.44 -13.10
C ALA A 35 10.01 -13.62 -11.80
N PRO A 36 10.61 -14.20 -10.73
CA PRO A 36 9.93 -14.30 -9.45
C PRO A 36 9.52 -12.92 -8.98
N THR A 37 8.32 -12.81 -8.39
CA THR A 37 7.81 -11.58 -7.80
C THR A 37 8.83 -11.04 -6.79
N ASN A 38 9.52 -9.95 -7.14
CA ASN A 38 10.56 -9.36 -6.30
C ASN A 38 10.00 -8.60 -5.09
N LEU A 39 8.71 -8.22 -5.14
CA LEU A 39 7.99 -7.49 -4.11
C LEU A 39 6.69 -8.21 -3.78
N ASN A 40 6.58 -8.76 -2.56
CA ASN A 40 5.37 -9.46 -2.13
C ASN A 40 4.16 -8.52 -1.96
N HIS A 41 4.35 -7.37 -1.30
CA HIS A 41 3.36 -6.32 -1.10
C HIS A 41 4.05 -4.97 -0.86
N PHE A 42 3.34 -3.86 -0.98
CA PHE A 42 3.80 -2.56 -0.51
C PHE A 42 2.98 -2.09 0.70
N CYS A 43 3.65 -1.56 1.72
CA CYS A 43 3.01 -1.09 2.95
C CYS A 43 2.98 0.44 2.99
N VAL A 44 1.80 1.00 3.27
CA VAL A 44 1.59 2.44 3.51
C VAL A 44 1.10 2.63 4.93
N VAL A 45 1.79 3.51 5.67
CA VAL A 45 1.37 3.91 7.02
C VAL A 45 0.39 5.08 6.93
N VAL A 46 -0.70 4.99 7.68
CA VAL A 46 -1.73 6.05 7.79
C VAL A 46 -1.84 6.55 9.23
N ASP A 47 -2.15 7.84 9.39
CA ASP A 47 -2.10 8.51 10.71
C ASP A 47 -3.44 8.54 11.46
N LEU A 48 -4.57 8.64 10.74
CA LEU A 48 -5.87 9.03 11.35
C LEU A 48 -7.06 8.15 10.97
N THR A 49 -6.81 6.96 10.45
CA THR A 49 -7.91 6.03 10.11
C THR A 49 -7.55 4.64 10.56
N ILE A 50 -8.39 4.07 11.42
CA ILE A 50 -8.25 2.67 11.81
C ILE A 50 -8.60 1.84 10.57
N PRO A 51 -7.87 0.77 10.24
CA PRO A 51 -8.18 0.00 9.03
C PRO A 51 -9.62 -0.54 8.97
N SER A 52 -10.25 -0.78 10.12
CA SER A 52 -11.67 -1.13 10.22
C SER A 52 -12.61 -0.02 9.71
N GLU A 53 -12.27 1.26 9.89
CA GLU A 53 -13.06 2.39 9.40
C GLU A 53 -12.99 2.51 7.87
N LEU A 54 -11.88 2.12 7.24
CA LEU A 54 -11.74 2.06 5.77
C LEU A 54 -12.71 1.04 5.16
N ILE A 55 -12.97 -0.05 5.88
CA ILE A 55 -13.95 -1.06 5.48
C ILE A 55 -15.36 -0.48 5.63
N VAL A 56 -15.68 0.13 6.77
CA VAL A 56 -17.02 0.67 7.06
C VAL A 56 -17.39 1.84 6.13
N SER A 57 -16.41 2.66 5.75
CA SER A 57 -16.62 3.79 4.83
C SER A 57 -16.82 3.37 3.37
N GLY A 58 -16.62 2.08 3.04
CA GLY A 58 -16.76 1.58 1.67
C GLY A 58 -15.65 2.04 0.73
N HIS A 59 -14.51 2.47 1.27
CA HIS A 59 -13.32 2.76 0.47
C HIS A 59 -12.73 1.50 -0.17
N PHE A 60 -12.97 0.35 0.45
CA PHE A 60 -12.67 -0.97 -0.10
C PHE A 60 -13.94 -1.83 -0.13
N THR A 61 -14.09 -2.62 -1.19
CA THR A 61 -15.12 -3.65 -1.26
C THR A 61 -14.67 -4.92 -0.54
N VAL A 62 -15.60 -5.82 -0.23
CA VAL A 62 -15.28 -7.10 0.43
C VAL A 62 -14.37 -7.95 -0.45
N GLU A 63 -14.52 -7.86 -1.76
CA GLU A 63 -13.72 -8.58 -2.76
C GLU A 63 -12.28 -8.05 -2.86
N GLU A 64 -12.07 -6.78 -2.51
CA GLU A 64 -10.74 -6.17 -2.49
C GLU A 64 -9.96 -6.54 -1.21
N ILE A 65 -10.63 -6.97 -0.13
CA ILE A 65 -9.97 -7.34 1.13
C ILE A 65 -9.33 -8.72 1.01
N VAL A 66 -7.99 -8.75 1.04
CA VAL A 66 -7.21 -10.00 1.09
C VAL A 66 -7.15 -10.55 2.51
N GLN A 67 -6.91 -9.68 3.49
CA GLN A 67 -6.89 -10.05 4.90
C GLN A 67 -7.47 -8.93 5.76
N PRO A 68 -8.47 -9.21 6.61
CA PRO A 68 -9.09 -8.21 7.47
C PRO A 68 -8.10 -7.64 8.51
N PRO A 69 -8.47 -6.54 9.19
CA PRO A 69 -7.60 -5.87 10.14
C PRO A 69 -7.07 -6.82 11.22
N CYS A 70 -5.75 -6.90 11.35
CA CYS A 70 -5.11 -7.77 12.34
C CYS A 70 -3.78 -7.17 12.81
N LYS A 71 -3.32 -7.62 13.98
CA LYS A 71 -2.05 -7.17 14.55
C LYS A 71 -0.86 -7.77 13.78
N ARG A 72 0.11 -6.93 13.43
CA ARG A 72 1.36 -7.32 12.76
C ARG A 72 2.54 -6.54 13.35
N PHE A 73 3.69 -7.20 13.39
CA PHE A 73 4.94 -6.56 13.76
C PHE A 73 5.60 -5.90 12.54
N GLY A 74 6.34 -4.81 12.74
CA GLY A 74 7.17 -4.18 11.71
C GLY A 74 8.11 -3.12 12.26
N ALA A 75 8.50 -2.17 11.39
CA ALA A 75 9.59 -1.23 11.66
C ALA A 75 9.37 -0.34 12.91
N ARG A 76 8.11 -0.05 13.28
CA ARG A 76 7.75 0.71 14.49
C ARG A 76 7.14 -0.17 15.59
N GLY A 77 7.48 -1.46 15.59
CA GLY A 77 6.90 -2.44 16.51
C GLY A 77 5.53 -2.95 16.03
N ASP A 78 4.61 -3.11 16.96
CA ASP A 78 3.27 -3.65 16.70
C ASP A 78 2.32 -2.60 16.10
N GLY A 79 1.70 -2.93 14.98
CA GLY A 79 0.66 -2.12 14.33
C GLY A 79 -0.57 -2.95 13.93
N THR A 80 -1.61 -2.27 13.49
CA THR A 80 -2.78 -2.91 12.86
C THR A 80 -2.64 -2.81 11.35
N SER A 81 -2.75 -3.95 10.67
CA SER A 81 -2.61 -4.09 9.22
C SER A 81 -3.90 -4.56 8.59
N LEU A 82 -4.24 -3.99 7.43
CA LEU A 82 -5.28 -4.45 6.52
C LEU A 82 -4.62 -4.69 5.16
N TYR A 83 -4.84 -5.85 4.58
CA TYR A 83 -4.33 -6.17 3.24
C TYR A 83 -5.47 -6.09 2.24
N VAL A 84 -5.26 -5.31 1.18
CA VAL A 84 -6.20 -5.15 0.07
C VAL A 84 -5.50 -5.42 -1.25
N ARG A 85 -6.28 -5.76 -2.27
CA ARG A 85 -5.80 -5.90 -3.63
C ARG A 85 -6.25 -4.70 -4.45
N ASP A 86 -5.31 -4.05 -5.14
CA ASP A 86 -5.65 -2.99 -6.08
C ASP A 86 -6.25 -3.56 -7.39
N PRO A 87 -6.83 -2.70 -8.26
CA PRO A 87 -7.42 -3.16 -9.52
C PRO A 87 -6.45 -3.84 -10.48
N ASP A 88 -5.14 -3.62 -10.33
CA ASP A 88 -4.09 -4.24 -11.15
C ASP A 88 -3.58 -5.55 -10.54
N GLY A 89 -4.10 -5.95 -9.36
CA GLY A 89 -3.78 -7.18 -8.68
C GLY A 89 -2.66 -7.09 -7.66
N ASN A 90 -2.12 -5.89 -7.38
CA ASN A 90 -1.06 -5.71 -6.38
C ASN A 90 -1.64 -5.82 -4.97
N GLU A 91 -0.91 -6.49 -4.08
CA GLU A 91 -1.25 -6.51 -2.66
C GLU A 91 -0.70 -5.26 -1.97
N VAL A 92 -1.60 -4.54 -1.32
CA VAL A 92 -1.35 -3.30 -0.60
C VAL A 92 -1.65 -3.53 0.87
N GLU A 93 -0.69 -3.24 1.72
CA GLU A 93 -0.89 -3.22 3.14
C GLU A 93 -1.14 -1.78 3.63
N VAL A 94 -2.29 -1.55 4.25
CA VAL A 94 -2.57 -0.32 5.00
C VAL A 94 -2.26 -0.58 6.47
N ARG A 95 -1.29 0.16 7.01
CA ARG A 95 -0.84 0.01 8.39
C ARG A 95 -1.12 1.24 9.23
N TYR A 96 -1.65 1.01 10.43
CA TYR A 96 -1.76 2.02 11.47
C TYR A 96 -0.88 1.62 12.66
N TYR A 97 -0.08 2.57 13.13
CA TYR A 97 0.62 2.47 14.40
C TYR A 97 -0.10 3.36 15.42
N PRO A 98 -0.46 2.85 16.61
CA PRO A 98 -0.96 3.70 17.68
C PRO A 98 0.03 4.84 17.94
N TRP A 99 -0.48 6.05 18.11
CA TRP A 99 0.38 7.19 18.44
C TRP A 99 1.27 6.85 19.64
N ASN A 100 2.58 6.94 19.43
CA ASN A 100 3.58 6.81 20.47
C ASN A 100 4.35 8.15 20.54
N PRO A 101 4.40 8.82 21.71
CA PRO A 101 5.15 10.08 21.86
C PRO A 101 6.64 9.94 21.49
N ASP A 102 7.20 8.73 21.49
CA ASP A 102 8.60 8.47 21.15
C ASP A 102 8.84 8.24 19.64
N ASP A 103 7.80 8.16 18.80
CA ASP A 103 7.90 7.84 17.36
C ASP A 103 8.47 8.98 16.47
N THR A 104 8.84 10.12 17.06
CA THR A 104 9.43 11.26 16.33
C THR A 104 10.84 10.98 15.79
N VAL A 105 11.47 9.87 16.20
CA VAL A 105 12.79 9.47 15.71
C VAL A 105 12.63 8.43 14.60
N GLN A 106 12.63 8.86 13.34
CA GLN A 106 12.86 7.96 12.21
C GLN A 106 14.30 7.43 12.27
N LYS A 107 14.55 6.37 13.04
CA LYS A 107 15.75 5.55 12.87
C LYS A 107 15.51 4.64 11.68
N VAL A 108 15.96 5.06 10.50
CA VAL A 108 16.22 4.11 9.42
C VAL A 108 17.45 3.32 9.85
N GLN A 109 17.25 2.08 10.32
CA GLN A 109 18.32 1.10 10.49
C GLN A 109 18.21 0.10 9.35
N PHE A 110 19.32 -0.04 8.61
CA PHE A 110 19.51 -1.09 7.61
C PHE A 110 19.99 -2.36 8.30
#